data_AF-W2TV14-F1
#
_entry.id   AF-W2TV14-F1
#
_cell.length_a   1.000
_cell.length_b   1.000
_cell.length_c   1.000
_cell.angle_alpha   90.00
_cell.angle_beta   90.00
_cell.angle_gamma   90.00
#
_symmetry.space_group_name_H-M   'P 1'
#
loop_
_entity.id
_entity.type
_entity.pdbx_description
1 polymer ?
#
loop_
_entity_poly.entity_id
_entity_poly.type
_entity_poly.pdbx_seq_one_letter_code
_entity_poly.pdbx_strand_id
1 'polypeptide(L)'
;MAGTVNAHPAENMVDGNTSWWQSPPLSRGMEFNHVNITIDLEQEFHVAYVWIQMANSPKPGTWILERSTDYGKTFQPWYFFAETPAECMRQFGMESLSPISEDDRVICRSDLAGIHPLENAEVRVLH
;
A
#
# COMPACT_ATOMS: atom_id res chain seq x y z
N MET A 1 10.64 -5.47 33.80
CA MET A 1 10.67 -4.85 32.46
C MET A 1 10.04 -5.84 31.49
N ALA A 2 8.73 -5.77 31.30
CA ALA A 2 7.99 -6.68 30.43
C ALA A 2 7.03 -5.80 29.62
N GLY A 3 7.27 -5.66 28.31
CA GLY A 3 6.40 -4.83 27.47
C GLY A 3 6.83 -4.58 26.02
N THR A 4 8.07 -4.86 25.62
CA THR A 4 8.55 -4.47 24.26
C THR A 4 8.79 -5.64 23.30
N VAL A 5 8.78 -6.89 23.77
CA VAL A 5 9.18 -8.06 22.94
C VAL A 5 8.14 -8.41 21.86
N ASN A 6 6.87 -8.01 22.04
CA ASN A 6 5.77 -8.33 21.11
C ASN A 6 5.15 -7.07 20.48
N ALA A 7 5.85 -5.93 20.49
CA ALA A 7 5.33 -4.70 19.90
C ALA A 7 5.66 -4.66 18.39
N HIS A 8 4.70 -4.21 17.59
CA HIS A 8 4.83 -4.07 16.14
C HIS A 8 4.59 -2.61 15.72
N PRO A 9 5.41 -1.65 16.18
CA PRO A 9 5.21 -0.24 15.92
C PRO A 9 5.63 0.14 14.48
N ALA A 10 5.34 1.37 14.07
CA ALA A 10 5.48 1.81 12.67
C ALA A 10 6.94 1.88 12.22
N GLU A 11 7.87 2.14 13.14
CA GLU A 11 9.31 2.23 12.89
C GLU A 11 9.88 0.91 12.33
N ASN A 12 9.25 -0.22 12.66
CA ASN A 12 9.62 -1.54 12.14
C ASN A 12 9.48 -1.64 10.61
N MET A 13 8.72 -0.78 9.94
CA MET A 13 8.57 -0.83 8.48
C MET A 13 9.85 -0.45 7.73
N VAL A 14 10.76 0.28 8.37
CA VAL A 14 11.95 0.88 7.74
C VAL A 14 13.24 0.65 8.53
N ASP A 15 13.22 -0.23 9.54
CA ASP A 15 14.37 -0.49 10.42
C ASP A 15 15.46 -1.37 9.79
N GLY A 16 15.17 -1.98 8.63
CA GLY A 16 16.08 -2.86 7.88
C GLY A 16 16.20 -4.28 8.47
N ASN A 17 15.34 -4.65 9.41
CA ASN A 17 15.28 -5.98 10.03
C ASN A 17 14.05 -6.77 9.53
N THR A 18 13.83 -7.97 10.07
CA THR A 18 12.64 -8.79 9.80
C THR A 18 11.46 -8.47 10.71
N SER A 19 11.56 -7.42 11.53
CA SER A 19 10.44 -6.87 12.29
C SER A 19 9.40 -6.28 11.34
N TRP A 20 8.15 -6.19 11.80
CA TRP A 20 7.06 -5.60 11.02
C TRP A 20 6.18 -4.71 11.88
N TRP A 21 5.48 -3.79 11.22
CA TRP A 21 4.35 -3.06 11.79
C TRP A 21 3.06 -3.86 11.63
N GLN A 22 2.15 -3.75 12.59
CA GLN A 22 0.85 -4.42 12.51
C GLN A 22 -0.29 -3.49 12.92
N SER A 23 -1.30 -3.37 12.05
CA SER A 23 -2.56 -2.68 12.39
C SER A 23 -3.34 -3.41 13.48
N PRO A 24 -4.25 -2.72 14.18
CA PRO A 24 -5.22 -3.40 15.03
C PRO A 24 -6.06 -4.40 14.22
N PRO A 25 -6.38 -5.58 14.78
CA PRO A 25 -7.21 -6.54 14.08
C PRO A 25 -8.66 -6.05 13.95
N LEU A 26 -9.36 -6.48 12.91
CA LEU A 26 -10.77 -6.13 12.65
C LEU A 26 -11.72 -6.51 13.80
N SER A 27 -11.35 -7.49 14.63
CA SER A 27 -12.11 -7.85 15.83
C SER A 27 -12.23 -6.71 16.85
N ARG A 28 -11.39 -5.67 16.74
CA ARG A 28 -11.46 -4.45 17.57
C ARG A 28 -12.28 -3.32 16.95
N GLY A 29 -12.67 -3.43 15.69
CA GLY A 29 -13.41 -2.39 14.98
C GLY A 29 -13.33 -2.52 13.46
N MET A 30 -14.44 -2.25 12.78
CA MET A 30 -14.50 -2.28 11.31
C MET A 30 -13.80 -1.08 10.67
N GLU A 31 -13.59 -0.01 11.43
CA GLU A 31 -12.79 1.14 11.03
C GLU A 31 -11.35 0.76 10.67
N PHE A 32 -10.80 -0.29 11.30
CA PHE A 32 -9.45 -0.78 11.02
C PHE A 32 -9.34 -1.55 9.69
N ASN A 33 -10.44 -1.65 8.93
CA ASN A 33 -10.39 -2.07 7.54
C ASN A 33 -9.79 -1.01 6.61
N HIS A 34 -9.59 0.21 7.11
CA HIS A 34 -8.87 1.28 6.43
C HIS A 34 -7.73 1.78 7.32
N VAL A 35 -6.52 1.74 6.79
CA VAL A 35 -5.30 2.21 7.47
C VAL A 35 -4.48 3.02 6.50
N ASN A 36 -3.86 4.09 7.01
CA ASN A 36 -2.97 4.94 6.23
C ASN A 36 -1.55 4.78 6.74
N ILE A 37 -0.63 4.52 5.83
CA ILE A 37 0.81 4.54 6.08
C ILE A 37 1.36 5.71 5.28
N THR A 38 1.98 6.67 5.95
CA THR A 38 2.58 7.85 5.33
C THR A 38 4.06 7.85 5.63
N ILE A 39 4.87 7.90 4.58
CA ILE A 39 6.33 8.02 4.67
C ILE A 39 6.69 9.44 4.26
N ASP A 40 7.21 10.22 5.20
CA ASP A 40 7.77 11.54 4.91
C ASP A 40 9.24 11.36 4.48
N LEU A 41 9.54 11.81 3.25
CA LEU A 41 10.88 11.75 2.68
C LEU A 41 11.72 12.99 3.04
N GLU A 42 11.13 13.99 3.70
CA GLU A 42 11.72 15.28 4.12
C GLU A 42 12.17 16.20 2.97
N GLN A 43 12.35 15.67 1.75
CA GLN A 43 12.70 16.40 0.54
C GLN A 43 12.12 15.72 -0.71
N GLU A 44 12.24 16.38 -1.86
CA GLU A 44 11.76 15.86 -3.14
C GLU A 44 12.72 14.81 -3.73
N PHE A 45 12.18 13.70 -4.22
CA PHE A 45 12.93 12.62 -4.86
C PHE A 45 12.27 12.15 -6.16
N HIS A 46 13.10 11.78 -7.13
CA HIS A 46 12.68 10.95 -8.25
C HIS A 46 12.63 9.49 -7.80
N VAL A 47 11.43 9.02 -7.42
CA VAL A 47 11.21 7.66 -6.94
C VAL A 47 11.10 6.70 -8.13
N ALA A 48 12.00 5.71 -8.20
CA ALA A 48 12.01 4.70 -9.27
C ALA A 48 11.09 3.52 -8.99
N TYR A 49 10.99 3.11 -7.72
CA TYR A 49 10.11 2.02 -7.31
C TYR A 49 9.71 2.15 -5.85
N VAL A 50 8.58 1.54 -5.51
CA VAL A 50 8.11 1.32 -4.14
C VAL A 50 8.05 -0.19 -3.92
N TRP A 51 8.72 -0.67 -2.87
CA TRP A 51 8.72 -2.08 -2.49
C TRP A 51 8.09 -2.25 -1.11
N ILE A 52 7.06 -3.08 -1.04
CA ILE A 52 6.32 -3.39 0.18
C ILE A 52 6.39 -4.90 0.40
N GLN A 53 6.82 -5.31 1.59
CA GLN A 53 6.83 -6.70 2.00
C GLN A 53 5.84 -6.91 3.13
N MET A 54 4.89 -7.82 2.93
CA MET A 54 3.96 -8.25 3.97
C MET A 54 4.66 -9.22 4.91
N ALA A 55 4.28 -9.26 6.17
CA ALA A 55 4.80 -10.23 7.13
C ALA A 55 3.80 -11.39 7.31
N ASN A 56 3.07 -11.41 8.42
CA ASN A 56 2.10 -12.44 8.80
C ASN A 56 0.69 -12.22 8.22
N SER A 57 0.59 -11.55 7.07
CA SER A 57 -0.68 -11.19 6.44
C SER A 57 -0.61 -11.29 4.92
N PRO A 58 -1.72 -11.61 4.22
CA PRO A 58 -1.82 -11.42 2.78
C PRO A 58 -1.73 -9.93 2.43
N LYS A 59 -1.57 -9.66 1.14
CA LYS A 59 -1.72 -8.31 0.59
C LYS A 59 -3.16 -7.81 0.79
N PRO A 60 -3.38 -6.49 0.99
CA PRO A 60 -4.72 -5.94 1.04
C PRO A 60 -5.47 -6.18 -0.27
N GLY A 61 -6.75 -6.57 -0.18
CA GLY A 61 -7.59 -6.81 -1.36
C GLY A 61 -7.94 -5.54 -2.15
N THR A 62 -7.88 -4.36 -1.52
CA THR A 62 -8.04 -3.06 -2.18
C THR A 62 -7.24 -2.01 -1.43
N TRP A 63 -6.44 -1.22 -2.14
CA TRP A 63 -5.63 -0.13 -1.57
C TRP A 63 -5.16 0.84 -2.67
N ILE A 64 -4.60 1.97 -2.25
CA ILE A 64 -4.14 3.05 -3.13
C ILE A 64 -2.69 3.38 -2.76
N LEU A 65 -1.83 3.50 -3.77
CA LEU A 65 -0.52 4.11 -3.59
C LEU A 65 -0.63 5.57 -4.03
N GLU A 66 -0.39 6.50 -3.11
CA GLU A 66 -0.45 7.94 -3.37
C GLU A 66 0.94 8.57 -3.23
N ARG A 67 1.14 9.69 -3.93
CA ARG A 67 2.33 10.54 -3.82
C ARG A 67 1.94 11.98 -3.53
N SER A 68 2.83 12.71 -2.87
CA SER A 68 2.70 14.16 -2.66
C SER A 68 3.97 14.85 -3.15
N THR A 69 3.80 15.98 -3.85
CA THR A 69 4.89 16.85 -4.31
C THR A 69 4.85 18.22 -3.61
N ASP A 70 4.01 18.36 -2.58
CA ASP A 70 3.77 19.62 -1.87
C ASP A 70 3.92 19.48 -0.34
N TYR A 71 4.77 18.54 0.09
CA TYR A 71 5.09 18.25 1.49
C TYR A 71 3.85 17.83 2.30
N GLY A 72 3.05 16.92 1.74
CA GLY A 72 1.91 16.28 2.41
C GLY A 72 0.64 17.13 2.47
N LYS A 73 0.53 18.21 1.68
CA LYS A 73 -0.69 19.04 1.65
C LYS A 73 -1.75 18.42 0.75
N THR A 74 -1.34 17.87 -0.39
CA THR A 74 -2.20 17.13 -1.31
C THR A 74 -1.55 15.82 -1.71
N PHE A 75 -2.39 14.81 -1.92
CA PHE A 75 -2.01 13.48 -2.36
C PHE A 75 -2.68 13.21 -3.69
N GLN A 76 -1.91 12.66 -4.63
CA GLN A 76 -2.39 12.23 -5.92
C GLN A 76 -2.13 10.73 -6.06
N PRO A 77 -3.08 9.94 -6.56
CA PRO A 77 -2.90 8.52 -6.74
C PRO A 77 -1.83 8.27 -7.80
N TRP A 78 -0.92 7.36 -7.50
CA TRP A 78 0.05 6.83 -8.45
C TRP A 78 -0.51 5.57 -9.12
N TYR A 79 -1.07 4.66 -8.31
CA TYR A 79 -1.76 3.46 -8.76
C TYR A 79 -2.89 3.08 -7.80
N PHE A 80 -3.93 2.46 -8.37
CA PHE A 80 -4.95 1.76 -7.62
C PHE A 80 -4.66 0.25 -7.60
N PHE A 81 -5.16 -0.45 -6.59
CA PHE A 81 -5.01 -1.89 -6.48
C PHE A 81 -6.34 -2.50 -6.03
N ALA A 82 -6.78 -3.54 -6.72
CA ALA A 82 -7.94 -4.33 -6.33
C ALA A 82 -7.81 -5.77 -6.82
N GLU A 83 -8.34 -6.73 -6.08
CA GLU A 83 -8.16 -8.17 -6.37
C GLU A 83 -8.61 -8.59 -7.78
N THR A 84 -9.60 -7.92 -8.37
CA THR A 84 -10.12 -8.22 -9.71
C THR A 84 -10.35 -6.97 -10.55
N PRO A 85 -10.36 -7.07 -11.90
CA PRO A 85 -10.73 -5.96 -12.77
C PRO A 85 -12.16 -5.44 -12.53
N ALA A 86 -13.09 -6.32 -12.16
CA ALA A 86 -14.45 -5.93 -11.81
C ALA A 86 -14.48 -5.05 -10.55
N GLU A 87 -13.64 -5.38 -9.57
CA GLU A 87 -13.48 -4.60 -8.35
C GLU A 87 -12.78 -3.26 -8.62
N CYS A 88 -11.76 -3.23 -9.49
CA CYS A 88 -11.15 -1.98 -9.97
C CYS A 88 -12.20 -1.02 -10.55
N MET A 89 -13.06 -1.53 -11.45
CA MET A 89 -14.13 -0.72 -12.02
C MET A 89 -15.11 -0.23 -10.97
N ARG A 90 -15.47 -1.09 -10.01
CA ARG A 90 -16.44 -0.77 -8.96
C ARG A 90 -15.94 0.28 -7.98
N GLN A 91 -14.66 0.24 -7.63
CA GLN A 91 -14.04 1.11 -6.63
C GLN A 91 -13.46 2.40 -7.22
N PHE A 92 -12.86 2.31 -8.41
CA PHE A 92 -12.05 3.38 -9.00
C PHE A 92 -12.52 3.82 -10.40
N GLY A 93 -13.67 3.31 -10.87
CA GLY A 93 -14.24 3.68 -12.16
C GLY A 93 -13.66 2.90 -13.35
N MET A 94 -14.33 3.01 -14.50
CA MET A 94 -13.97 2.30 -15.74
C MET A 94 -12.65 2.82 -16.34
N GLU A 95 -12.34 4.08 -16.11
CA GLU A 95 -11.10 4.74 -16.52
C GLU A 95 -9.86 4.06 -15.92
N SER A 96 -9.98 3.48 -14.73
CA SER A 96 -8.89 2.77 -14.04
C SER A 96 -8.42 1.51 -14.79
N LEU A 97 -9.24 0.97 -15.70
CA LEU A 97 -8.94 -0.18 -16.55
C LEU A 97 -8.41 0.19 -17.94
N SER A 98 -8.36 1.49 -18.25
CA SER A 98 -7.90 1.95 -19.56
C SER A 98 -6.39 1.73 -19.70
N PRO A 99 -5.89 1.47 -20.92
CA PRO A 99 -4.47 1.34 -21.16
C PRO A 99 -3.74 2.65 -20.82
N ILE A 100 -2.45 2.52 -20.50
CA ILE A 100 -1.57 3.67 -20.28
C ILE A 100 -1.39 4.41 -21.61
N SER A 101 -1.86 5.65 -21.66
CA SER A 101 -1.74 6.55 -22.81
C SER A 101 -0.75 7.70 -22.57
N GLU A 102 -0.47 8.01 -21.31
CA GLU A 102 0.34 9.13 -20.84
C GLU A 102 1.11 8.70 -19.59
N ASP A 103 2.27 9.32 -19.32
CA ASP A 103 3.17 8.90 -18.24
C ASP A 103 2.53 9.02 -16.83
N ASP A 104 1.69 10.03 -16.61
CA ASP A 104 0.99 10.26 -15.34
C ASP A 104 -0.38 9.54 -15.26
N ARG A 105 -0.65 8.59 -16.17
CA ARG A 105 -1.92 7.86 -16.17
C ARG A 105 -2.03 6.92 -14.97
N VAL A 106 -3.04 7.17 -14.14
CA VAL A 106 -3.38 6.31 -12.99
C VAL A 106 -4.22 5.12 -13.45
N ILE A 107 -3.75 3.91 -13.17
CA ILE A 107 -4.45 2.66 -13.51
C ILE A 107 -4.62 1.77 -12.28
N CYS A 108 -5.54 0.81 -12.37
CA CYS A 108 -5.74 -0.21 -11.35
C CYS A 108 -4.98 -1.50 -11.68
N ARG A 109 -4.13 -1.93 -10.75
CA ARG A 109 -3.23 -3.08 -10.85
C ARG A 109 -3.78 -4.28 -10.09
N SER A 110 -4.63 -5.07 -10.75
CA SER A 110 -5.15 -6.32 -10.19
C SER A 110 -4.13 -7.46 -10.19
N ASP A 111 -3.13 -7.39 -11.06
CA ASP A 111 -2.01 -8.34 -11.14
C ASP A 111 -1.14 -8.35 -9.87
N LEU A 112 -1.14 -7.26 -9.09
CA LEU A 112 -0.37 -7.12 -7.86
C LEU A 112 -1.21 -7.25 -6.58
N ALA A 113 -2.53 -7.41 -6.70
CA ALA A 113 -3.48 -7.36 -5.58
C ALA A 113 -4.10 -8.72 -5.20
N GLY A 114 -3.66 -9.82 -5.81
CA GLY A 114 -4.19 -11.16 -5.51
C GLY A 114 -3.88 -11.60 -4.07
N ILE A 115 -4.79 -12.36 -3.44
CA ILE A 115 -4.69 -12.76 -2.03
C ILE A 115 -3.45 -13.63 -1.71
N HIS A 116 -2.93 -14.40 -2.68
CA HIS A 116 -1.76 -15.22 -2.48
C HIS A 116 -0.44 -14.48 -2.77
N PRO A 117 0.66 -14.76 -2.05
CA PRO A 117 0.73 -15.66 -0.89
C PRO A 117 0.10 -15.03 0.36
N LEU A 118 -0.27 -15.87 1.33
CA LEU A 118 -0.96 -15.45 2.57
C LEU A 118 -0.03 -14.83 3.61
N GLU A 119 1.28 -14.93 3.41
CA GLU A 119 2.33 -14.37 4.24
C GLU A 119 3.53 -14.05 3.34
N ASN A 120 4.40 -13.15 3.79
CA ASN A 120 5.67 -12.81 3.12
C ASN A 120 5.49 -12.37 1.66
N ALA A 121 4.33 -11.83 1.32
CA ALA A 121 4.05 -11.34 -0.03
C ALA A 121 4.87 -10.09 -0.34
N GLU A 122 5.51 -10.05 -1.49
CA GLU A 122 6.20 -8.86 -1.98
C GLU A 122 5.36 -8.15 -3.05
N VAL A 123 5.26 -6.83 -2.92
CA VAL A 123 4.71 -5.93 -3.95
C VAL A 123 5.82 -4.99 -4.38
N ARG A 124 6.14 -4.99 -5.68
CA ARG A 124 7.10 -4.08 -6.29
C ARG A 124 6.37 -3.25 -7.33
N VAL A 125 6.15 -1.98 -7.02
CA VAL A 125 5.54 -1.01 -7.93
C VAL A 125 6.67 -0.25 -8.60
N LEU A 126 6.81 -0.41 -9.91
CA LEU A 126 7.79 0.31 -10.72
C LEU A 126 7.11 1.56 -11.30
N HIS A 127 7.83 2.67 -11.31
CA HIS A 127 7.43 3.86 -12.07
C HIS A 127 7.78 3.71 -13.54
#